data_AF-A0A6U6LFF7-F1
#
_entry.id   AF-A0A6U6LFF7-F1
#
_cell.length_a   1.000
_cell.length_b   1.000
_cell.length_c   1.000
_cell.angle_alpha   90.00
_cell.angle_beta   90.00
_cell.angle_gamma   90.00
#
_symmetry.space_group_name_H-M   'P 1'
#
loop_
_entity.id
_entity.type
_entity.pdbx_description
1 polymer ?
#
loop_
_entity_poly.entity_id
_entity_poly.type
_entity_poly.pdbx_seq_one_letter_code
_entity_poly.pdbx_strand_id
1 'polypeptide(L)'
;ARQAPCRAVRARRRMSGASNVLAVAIRGAGAADKVAVKLDASDKVLEPESKRAVLEKVCTKFGCVAGAGSDFFPKYRRNRNTELERLEQMDKDWDSLKAAEAFQAKREADMLADEEATAAKRAKRQRKKENKKTAEKLRKEAEGINKFQGDGSFLEAMKSLSPEELEKMAKANGPETPEGAPKVPVVSAKQMSSSGNIQIRDFDD
;
A
#
# COMPACT_ATOMS: atom_id res chain seq x y z
N ALA A 1 56.11 35.58 1.11
CA ALA A 1 54.65 35.61 0.89
C ALA A 1 54.16 34.17 0.71
N ARG A 2 53.09 33.82 1.43
CA ARG A 2 52.43 32.52 1.45
C ARG A 2 51.53 32.36 0.23
N GLN A 3 51.46 31.16 -0.35
CA GLN A 3 50.20 30.53 -0.75
C GLN A 3 50.45 29.06 -1.11
N ALA A 4 50.02 28.18 -0.20
CA ALA A 4 49.90 26.75 -0.46
C ALA A 4 48.56 26.49 -1.17
N PRO A 5 48.50 25.63 -2.20
CA PRO A 5 47.22 25.20 -2.76
C PRO A 5 46.54 24.21 -1.82
N CYS A 6 45.28 24.52 -1.50
CA CYS A 6 44.39 23.75 -0.64
C CYS A 6 44.30 22.28 -1.07
N ARG A 7 44.95 21.41 -0.30
CA ARG A 7 44.84 19.95 -0.43
C ARG A 7 43.53 19.50 0.23
N ALA A 8 42.42 19.56 -0.50
CA ALA A 8 41.18 18.91 -0.07
C ALA A 8 41.29 17.38 -0.30
N VAL A 9 42.13 16.72 0.50
CA VAL A 9 42.04 15.27 0.66
C VAL A 9 40.81 15.04 1.51
N ARG A 10 39.67 14.75 0.88
CA ARG A 10 38.61 14.01 1.57
C ARG A 10 39.22 12.70 2.01
N ALA A 11 39.67 12.64 3.26
CA ALA A 11 39.97 11.39 3.93
C ALA A 11 38.66 10.60 3.98
N ARG A 12 38.42 9.78 2.96
CA ARG A 12 37.53 8.63 3.12
C ARG A 12 38.21 7.78 4.16
N ARG A 13 37.73 7.89 5.40
CA ARG A 13 38.01 6.95 6.47
C ARG A 13 37.66 5.57 5.91
N ARG A 14 38.67 4.83 5.41
CA ARG A 14 38.53 3.42 5.09
C ARG A 14 38.16 2.76 6.41
N MET A 15 36.89 2.45 6.58
CA MET A 15 36.46 1.60 7.67
C MET A 15 36.98 0.21 7.32
N SER A 16 38.17 -0.09 7.81
CA SER A 16 38.73 -1.43 7.81
C SER A 16 37.80 -2.31 8.64
N GLY A 17 37.10 -3.23 7.98
CA GLY A 17 36.29 -4.25 8.64
C GLY A 17 34.82 -4.31 8.23
N ALA A 18 34.47 -4.00 6.98
CA ALA A 18 33.16 -4.43 6.47
C ALA A 18 33.24 -5.95 6.24
N SER A 19 32.48 -6.72 7.01
CA SER A 19 32.26 -8.14 6.74
C SER A 19 31.71 -8.29 5.32
N ASN A 20 32.33 -9.14 4.49
CA ASN A 20 31.91 -9.44 3.10
C ASN A 20 30.52 -10.10 2.99
N VAL A 21 29.77 -10.11 4.08
CA VAL A 21 28.48 -10.76 4.26
C VAL A 21 27.52 -9.72 4.80
N LEU A 22 26.47 -9.45 4.03
CA LEU A 22 25.33 -8.67 4.50
C LEU A 22 24.31 -9.64 5.09
N ALA A 23 24.02 -9.46 6.37
CA ALA A 23 22.98 -10.23 7.06
C ALA A 23 21.61 -9.61 6.74
N VAL A 24 20.83 -10.27 5.88
CA VAL A 24 19.48 -9.83 5.54
C VAL A 24 18.50 -10.48 6.51
N ALA A 25 17.71 -9.67 7.20
CA ALA A 25 16.61 -10.15 8.04
C ALA A 25 15.35 -10.36 7.18
N ILE A 26 14.85 -11.59 7.14
CA ILE A 26 13.62 -11.93 6.42
C ILE A 26 12.43 -11.59 7.32
N ARG A 27 11.47 -10.81 6.80
CA ARG A 27 10.27 -10.42 7.55
C ARG A 27 9.43 -11.68 7.85
N GLY A 28 9.26 -12.00 9.13
CA GLY A 28 8.49 -13.17 9.61
C GLY A 28 9.35 -14.37 10.05
N ALA A 29 10.65 -14.37 9.71
CA ALA A 29 11.63 -15.28 10.30
C ALA A 29 12.20 -14.60 11.57
N GLY A 30 12.44 -15.37 12.62
CA GLY A 30 12.86 -14.80 13.92
C GLY A 30 14.22 -14.10 13.82
N ALA A 31 14.63 -13.38 14.88
CA ALA A 31 15.93 -12.70 14.93
C ALA A 31 17.16 -13.63 14.72
N ALA A 32 16.95 -14.95 14.78
CA ALA A 32 17.94 -15.99 14.53
C ALA A 32 18.14 -16.34 13.05
N ASP A 33 17.17 -16.07 12.18
CA ASP A 33 17.18 -16.47 10.76
C ASP A 33 17.73 -15.35 9.87
N LYS A 34 18.98 -14.97 10.12
CA LYS A 34 19.70 -14.01 9.28
C LYS A 34 20.38 -14.75 8.14
N VAL A 35 19.94 -14.50 6.90
CA VAL A 35 20.58 -15.07 5.72
C VAL A 35 21.81 -14.24 5.35
N ALA A 36 22.95 -14.91 5.28
CA ALA A 36 24.24 -14.35 4.91
C ALA A 36 24.37 -14.27 3.38
N VAL A 37 24.30 -13.08 2.80
CA VAL A 37 24.55 -12.86 1.36
C VAL A 37 25.97 -12.37 1.16
N LYS A 38 26.76 -13.10 0.36
CA LYS A 38 28.12 -12.70 -0.01
C LYS A 38 28.08 -11.52 -0.99
N LEU A 39 28.75 -10.43 -0.66
CA LEU A 39 28.79 -9.20 -1.47
C LEU A 39 29.97 -9.16 -2.46
N ASP A 40 30.83 -10.19 -2.44
CA ASP A 40 32.10 -10.20 -3.17
C ASP A 40 31.95 -10.01 -4.69
N ALA A 41 30.78 -10.32 -5.27
CA ALA A 41 30.52 -10.18 -6.70
C ALA A 41 29.86 -8.84 -7.08
N SER A 42 29.01 -8.28 -6.22
CA SER A 42 28.29 -7.02 -6.47
C SER A 42 29.18 -5.80 -6.30
N ASP A 43 30.11 -5.86 -5.35
CA ASP A 43 30.93 -4.70 -4.95
C ASP A 43 32.26 -4.63 -5.72
N LYS A 44 32.44 -5.48 -6.73
CA LYS A 44 33.64 -5.45 -7.59
C LYS A 44 33.63 -4.16 -8.40
N VAL A 45 34.35 -3.15 -7.90
CA VAL A 45 34.77 -2.01 -8.70
C VAL A 45 35.65 -2.58 -9.82
N LEU A 46 35.15 -2.52 -11.06
CA LEU A 46 35.93 -2.87 -12.24
C LEU A 46 37.05 -1.84 -12.38
N GLU A 47 38.20 -2.15 -11.79
CA GLU A 47 39.41 -1.35 -11.93
C GLU A 47 39.82 -1.37 -13.41
N PRO A 48 40.00 -0.20 -14.05
CA PRO A 48 40.42 -0.15 -15.44
C PRO A 48 41.82 -0.76 -15.55
N GLU A 49 42.00 -1.74 -16.45
CA GLU A 49 43.26 -2.47 -16.62
C GLU A 49 44.44 -1.56 -16.99
N SER A 50 44.19 -0.35 -17.49
CA SER A 50 45.23 0.65 -17.71
C SER A 50 44.75 2.09 -17.51
N LYS A 51 45.67 2.97 -17.08
CA LYS A 51 45.44 4.42 -16.93
C LYS A 51 45.38 5.17 -18.27
N ARG A 52 45.59 4.47 -19.38
CA ARG A 52 45.62 5.04 -20.74
C ARG A 52 44.38 4.57 -21.48
N ALA A 53 43.64 5.50 -22.08
CA ALA A 53 42.51 5.14 -22.93
C ALA A 53 43.00 4.27 -24.11
N VAL A 54 42.55 3.02 -24.16
CA VAL A 54 42.76 2.12 -25.29
C VAL A 54 41.60 2.34 -26.25
N LEU A 55 41.90 2.84 -27.46
CA LEU A 55 40.90 2.90 -28.52
C LEU A 55 40.77 1.52 -29.15
N GLU A 56 39.54 1.01 -29.21
CA GLU A 56 39.23 -0.15 -30.02
C GLU A 56 39.40 0.20 -31.49
N LYS A 57 40.35 -0.47 -32.16
CA LYS A 57 40.65 -0.26 -33.57
C LYS A 57 40.53 -1.58 -34.31
N VAL A 58 39.72 -1.59 -35.37
CA VAL A 58 39.67 -2.72 -36.30
C VAL A 58 40.79 -2.54 -37.33
N CYS A 59 41.87 -3.30 -37.17
CA CYS A 59 43.07 -3.19 -38.03
C CYS A 59 42.93 -3.86 -39.40
N THR A 60 41.91 -4.69 -39.63
CA THR A 60 41.72 -5.50 -40.85
C THR A 60 40.75 -4.87 -41.86
N LYS A 61 40.82 -3.55 -42.06
CA LYS A 61 39.97 -2.85 -43.05
C LYS A 61 40.71 -2.72 -44.38
N PHE A 62 40.06 -3.14 -45.46
CA PHE A 62 40.48 -2.85 -46.83
C PHE A 62 39.72 -1.62 -47.35
N GLY A 63 40.22 -0.97 -48.40
CA GLY A 63 39.61 0.24 -48.97
C GLY A 63 38.14 0.03 -49.38
N CYS A 64 37.35 1.10 -49.37
CA CYS A 64 35.91 1.03 -49.66
C CYS A 64 35.55 0.55 -51.08
N VAL A 65 36.46 0.72 -52.05
CA VAL A 65 36.32 0.30 -53.46
C VAL A 65 37.10 -1.00 -53.73
N ALA A 66 37.69 -1.62 -52.71
CA ALA A 66 38.40 -2.89 -52.89
C ALA A 66 37.39 -4.01 -53.20
N GLY A 67 37.76 -4.90 -54.13
CA GLY A 67 36.95 -6.08 -54.45
C GLY A 67 36.87 -7.07 -53.28
N ALA A 68 35.97 -8.05 -53.39
CA ALA A 68 35.84 -9.11 -52.41
C ALA A 68 37.05 -10.06 -52.46
N GLY A 69 37.84 -10.09 -51.39
CA GLY A 69 38.89 -11.09 -51.20
C GLY A 69 38.32 -12.46 -50.80
N SER A 70 39.16 -13.49 -50.83
CA SER A 70 38.78 -14.88 -50.50
C SER A 70 38.24 -15.05 -49.06
N ASP A 71 38.69 -14.24 -48.11
CA ASP A 71 38.25 -14.26 -46.70
C ASP A 71 37.03 -13.36 -46.42
N PHE A 72 36.43 -12.74 -47.45
CA PHE A 72 35.25 -11.90 -47.27
C PHE A 72 34.04 -12.70 -46.75
N PHE A 73 33.78 -13.87 -47.36
CA PHE A 73 32.62 -14.69 -47.00
C PHE A 73 32.68 -15.27 -45.57
N PRO A 74 33.80 -15.87 -45.12
CA PRO A 74 33.93 -16.33 -43.73
C PRO A 74 33.83 -15.21 -42.69
N LYS A 75 34.30 -13.99 -43.01
CA LYS A 75 34.13 -12.80 -42.15
C LYS A 75 32.67 -12.37 -42.08
N TYR A 76 32.00 -12.23 -43.21
CA TYR A 76 30.57 -11.91 -43.26
C TYR A 76 29.74 -12.90 -42.44
N ARG A 77 29.99 -14.21 -42.58
CA ARG A 77 29.28 -15.26 -41.82
C ARG A 77 29.46 -15.08 -40.31
N ARG A 78 30.69 -14.83 -39.84
CA ARG A 78 30.96 -14.58 -38.42
C ARG A 78 30.21 -13.35 -37.92
N ASN A 79 30.34 -12.22 -38.63
CA ASN A 79 29.67 -10.98 -38.27
C ASN A 79 28.14 -11.13 -38.24
N ARG A 80 27.56 -11.81 -39.23
CA ARG A 80 26.12 -12.10 -39.27
C ARG A 80 25.69 -12.92 -38.06
N ASN A 81 26.42 -13.96 -37.71
CA ASN A 81 26.09 -14.81 -36.57
C ASN A 81 26.18 -14.03 -35.25
N THR A 82 27.24 -13.24 -35.06
CA THR A 82 27.38 -12.38 -33.87
C THR A 82 26.25 -11.36 -33.78
N GLU A 83 25.83 -10.78 -34.90
CA GLU A 83 24.73 -9.81 -34.89
C GLU A 83 23.38 -10.48 -34.61
N LEU A 84 23.13 -11.67 -35.17
CA LEU A 84 21.91 -12.43 -34.84
C LEU A 84 21.87 -12.83 -33.37
N GLU A 85 22.98 -13.32 -32.82
CA GLU A 85 23.08 -13.65 -31.40
C GLU A 85 22.82 -12.42 -30.52
N ARG A 86 23.35 -11.25 -30.90
CA ARG A 86 23.10 -9.98 -30.21
C ARG A 86 21.62 -9.59 -30.23
N LEU A 87 20.95 -9.75 -31.37
CA LEU A 87 19.51 -9.48 -31.49
C LEU A 87 18.68 -10.45 -30.64
N GLU A 88 18.99 -11.74 -30.70
CA GLU A 88 18.31 -12.75 -29.87
C GLU A 88 18.48 -12.50 -28.37
N GLN A 89 19.66 -12.04 -27.93
CA GLN A 89 19.89 -11.66 -26.54
C GLN A 89 19.05 -10.45 -26.14
N MET A 90 19.00 -9.42 -26.99
CA MET A 90 18.18 -8.23 -26.75
C MET A 90 16.70 -8.57 -26.61
N ASP A 91 16.18 -9.44 -27.48
CA ASP A 91 14.78 -9.88 -27.43
C ASP A 91 14.49 -10.68 -26.15
N LYS A 92 15.39 -11.60 -25.77
CA LYS A 92 15.28 -12.37 -24.51
C LYS A 92 15.30 -11.46 -23.28
N ASP A 93 16.19 -10.48 -23.25
CA ASP A 93 16.29 -9.53 -22.16
C ASP A 93 15.01 -8.69 -22.05
N TRP A 94 14.48 -8.23 -23.18
CA TRP A 94 13.23 -7.47 -23.23
C TRP A 94 12.02 -8.28 -22.74
N ASP A 95 11.90 -9.54 -23.18
CA ASP A 95 10.83 -10.43 -22.73
C ASP A 95 10.95 -10.71 -21.23
N SER A 96 12.17 -10.89 -20.72
CA SER A 96 12.41 -11.08 -19.29
C SER A 96 12.03 -9.85 -18.46
N LEU A 97 12.32 -8.64 -18.95
CA LEU A 97 11.96 -7.38 -18.32
C LEU A 97 10.44 -7.19 -18.28
N LYS A 98 9.75 -7.43 -19.40
CA LYS A 98 8.29 -7.39 -19.46
C LYS A 98 7.64 -8.39 -18.51
N ALA A 99 8.14 -9.62 -18.46
CA ALA A 99 7.62 -10.64 -17.57
C ALA A 99 7.82 -10.25 -16.09
N ALA A 100 8.97 -9.68 -15.74
CA ALA A 100 9.26 -9.19 -14.40
C ALA A 100 8.37 -8.01 -14.01
N GLU A 101 8.17 -7.04 -14.92
CA GLU A 101 7.28 -5.90 -14.70
C GLU A 101 5.83 -6.34 -14.49
N ALA A 102 5.32 -7.24 -15.35
CA ALA A 102 3.99 -7.79 -15.22
C ALA A 102 3.80 -8.56 -13.90
N PHE A 103 4.83 -9.28 -13.45
CA PHE A 103 4.81 -9.97 -12.16
C PHE A 103 4.79 -9.00 -10.98
N GLN A 104 5.60 -7.94 -11.02
CA GLN A 104 5.63 -6.93 -9.97
C GLN A 104 4.31 -6.18 -9.87
N ALA A 105 3.74 -5.76 -11.02
CA ALA A 105 2.44 -5.09 -11.05
C ALA A 105 1.31 -5.97 -10.48
N LYS A 106 1.28 -7.27 -10.82
CA LYS A 106 0.32 -8.21 -10.24
C LYS A 106 0.49 -8.35 -8.73
N ARG A 107 1.74 -8.52 -8.29
CA ARG A 107 2.06 -8.64 -6.86
C ARG A 107 1.65 -7.41 -6.06
N GLU A 108 1.90 -6.22 -6.60
CA GLU A 108 1.50 -4.95 -5.98
C GLU A 108 -0.03 -4.83 -5.89
N ALA A 109 -0.74 -5.21 -6.96
CA ALA A 109 -2.21 -5.24 -6.96
C ALA A 109 -2.77 -6.20 -5.90
N ASP A 110 -2.22 -7.42 -5.80
CA ASP A 110 -2.63 -8.40 -4.80
C ASP A 110 -2.35 -7.91 -3.37
N MET A 111 -1.18 -7.29 -3.15
CA MET A 111 -0.84 -6.70 -1.85
C MET A 111 -1.80 -5.57 -1.46
N LEU A 112 -2.16 -4.68 -2.40
CA LEU A 112 -3.12 -3.61 -2.16
C LEU A 112 -4.51 -4.17 -1.85
N ALA A 113 -4.97 -5.18 -2.58
CA ALA A 113 -6.26 -5.83 -2.33
C ALA A 113 -6.31 -6.48 -0.93
N ASP A 114 -5.24 -7.15 -0.51
CA ASP A 114 -5.12 -7.74 0.82
C ASP A 114 -5.09 -6.66 1.92
N GLU A 115 -4.40 -5.54 1.67
CA GLU A 115 -4.35 -4.39 2.58
C GLU A 115 -5.72 -3.73 2.75
N GLU A 116 -6.47 -3.53 1.66
CA GLU A 116 -7.83 -2.98 1.66
C GLU A 116 -8.81 -3.90 2.41
N ALA A 117 -8.77 -5.20 2.11
CA ALA A 117 -9.61 -6.20 2.79
C ALA A 117 -9.29 -6.25 4.30
N THR A 118 -8.01 -6.14 4.65
CA THR A 118 -7.55 -6.10 6.05
C THR A 118 -7.96 -4.79 6.73
N ALA A 119 -7.86 -3.64 6.06
CA ALA A 119 -8.26 -2.34 6.56
C ALA A 119 -9.77 -2.29 6.84
N ALA A 120 -10.60 -2.78 5.93
CA ALA A 120 -12.05 -2.87 6.11
C ALA A 120 -12.42 -3.75 7.33
N LYS A 121 -11.79 -4.92 7.46
CA LYS A 121 -11.98 -5.81 8.63
C LYS A 121 -11.50 -5.16 9.92
N ARG A 122 -10.37 -4.44 9.90
CA ARG A 122 -9.83 -3.69 11.03
C ARG A 122 -10.77 -2.56 11.46
N ALA A 123 -11.29 -1.77 10.52
CA ALA A 123 -12.25 -0.71 10.79
C ALA A 123 -13.54 -1.25 11.42
N LYS A 124 -14.08 -2.37 10.91
CA LYS A 124 -15.26 -3.04 11.52
C LYS A 124 -14.99 -3.49 12.96
N ARG A 125 -13.80 -4.02 13.24
CA ARG A 125 -13.39 -4.41 14.59
C ARG A 125 -13.22 -3.20 15.51
N GLN A 126 -12.66 -2.09 15.02
CA GLN A 126 -12.51 -0.85 15.79
C GLN A 126 -13.86 -0.24 16.16
N ARG A 127 -14.77 -0.10 15.19
CA ARG A 127 -16.15 0.37 15.46
C ARG A 127 -16.88 -0.49 16.50
N LYS A 128 -16.75 -1.82 16.44
CA LYS A 128 -17.32 -2.71 17.46
C LYS A 128 -16.69 -2.51 18.84
N LYS A 129 -15.37 -2.30 18.92
CA LYS A 129 -14.67 -2.02 20.18
C LYS A 129 -15.09 -0.67 20.76
N GLU A 130 -15.22 0.36 19.93
CA GLU A 130 -15.68 1.69 20.32
C GLU A 130 -17.12 1.63 20.83
N ASN A 131 -18.04 0.97 20.10
CA ASN A 131 -19.42 0.78 20.53
C ASN A 131 -19.54 0.01 21.85
N LYS A 132 -18.70 -1.00 22.08
CA LYS A 132 -18.67 -1.72 23.36
C LYS A 132 -18.20 -0.81 24.50
N LYS A 133 -17.15 -0.03 24.27
CA LYS A 133 -16.63 0.93 25.26
C LYS A 133 -17.64 2.03 25.57
N THR A 134 -18.35 2.56 24.57
CA THR A 134 -19.39 3.57 24.79
C THR A 134 -20.59 2.98 25.51
N ALA A 135 -21.04 1.78 25.15
CA ALA A 135 -22.11 1.07 25.87
C ALA A 135 -21.75 0.79 27.34
N GLU A 136 -20.51 0.37 27.63
CA GLU A 136 -20.05 0.16 29.01
C GLU A 136 -20.00 1.48 29.82
N LYS A 137 -19.60 2.59 29.19
CA LYS A 137 -19.65 3.93 29.82
C LYS A 137 -21.08 4.36 30.11
N LEU A 138 -21.96 4.27 29.11
CA LEU A 138 -23.38 4.59 29.27
C LEU A 138 -24.04 3.71 30.33
N ARG A 139 -23.68 2.42 30.43
CA ARG A 139 -24.22 1.52 31.45
C ARG A 139 -23.77 1.92 32.86
N LYS A 140 -22.51 2.31 33.04
CA LYS A 140 -21.99 2.85 34.31
C LYS A 140 -22.63 4.19 34.70
N GLU A 141 -22.83 5.07 33.73
CA GLU A 141 -23.55 6.34 33.94
C GLU A 141 -25.03 6.09 34.28
N ALA A 142 -25.67 5.14 33.60
CA ALA A 142 -27.05 4.75 33.86
C ALA A 142 -27.23 4.02 35.21
N GLU A 143 -26.26 3.25 35.68
CA GLU A 143 -26.25 2.68 37.03
C GLU A 143 -26.18 3.77 38.12
N GLY A 144 -25.62 4.94 37.80
CA GLY A 144 -25.65 6.11 38.69
C GLY A 144 -26.96 6.91 38.66
N ILE A 145 -27.77 6.78 37.60
CA ILE A 145 -29.00 7.56 37.38
C ILE A 145 -30.28 6.73 37.66
N ASN A 146 -30.27 5.43 37.36
CA ASN A 146 -31.40 4.54 37.63
C ASN A 146 -31.43 4.16 39.12
N LYS A 147 -32.25 4.89 39.89
CA LYS A 147 -32.60 4.56 41.29
C LYS A 147 -33.43 3.27 41.42
N PHE A 148 -33.73 2.60 40.32
CA PHE A 148 -34.65 1.48 40.26
C PHE A 148 -33.91 0.26 39.70
N GLN A 149 -33.80 -0.80 40.51
CA GLN A 149 -33.20 -2.06 40.06
C GLN A 149 -34.16 -2.80 39.13
N GLY A 150 -33.60 -3.56 38.18
CA GLY A 150 -34.31 -4.27 37.11
C GLY A 150 -35.12 -5.48 37.59
N ASP A 151 -35.70 -5.41 38.79
CA ASP A 151 -36.30 -6.53 39.51
C ASP A 151 -37.82 -6.60 39.31
N GLY A 152 -38.36 -5.83 38.36
CA GLY A 152 -39.80 -5.72 38.11
C GLY A 152 -40.55 -4.79 39.08
N SER A 153 -39.88 -4.28 40.11
CA SER A 153 -40.45 -3.36 41.11
C SER A 153 -41.02 -2.05 40.50
N PHE A 154 -40.57 -1.64 39.30
CA PHE A 154 -41.07 -0.43 38.62
C PHE A 154 -42.54 -0.60 38.17
N LEU A 155 -42.88 -1.81 37.68
CA LEU A 155 -44.25 -2.15 37.26
C LEU A 155 -45.18 -2.31 38.46
N GLU A 156 -44.64 -2.77 39.60
CA GLU A 156 -45.37 -2.93 40.84
C GLU A 156 -45.72 -1.57 41.48
N ALA A 157 -44.75 -0.64 41.49
CA ALA A 157 -44.97 0.74 41.92
C ALA A 157 -45.96 1.50 41.01
N MET A 158 -45.95 1.24 39.70
CA MET A 158 -46.88 1.86 38.75
C MET A 158 -48.31 1.33 38.89
N LYS A 159 -48.49 0.06 39.24
CA LYS A 159 -49.81 -0.54 39.51
C LYS A 159 -50.44 -0.06 40.81
N SER A 160 -49.63 0.33 41.79
CA SER A 160 -50.12 0.88 43.06
C SER A 160 -50.50 2.37 43.00
N LEU A 161 -50.13 3.09 41.93
CA LEU A 161 -50.50 4.48 41.72
C LEU A 161 -51.88 4.58 41.05
N SER A 162 -52.73 5.44 41.59
CA SER A 162 -54.08 5.69 41.08
C SER A 162 -54.05 6.41 39.72
N PRO A 163 -55.06 6.23 38.84
CA PRO A 163 -55.08 6.82 37.50
C PRO A 163 -54.92 8.34 37.48
N GLU A 164 -55.38 9.04 38.54
CA GLU A 164 -55.26 10.49 38.66
C GLU A 164 -53.82 11.00 38.86
N GLU A 165 -52.93 10.16 39.41
CA GLU A 165 -51.52 10.52 39.63
C GLU A 165 -50.67 10.26 38.39
N LEU A 166 -51.05 9.26 37.57
CA LEU A 166 -50.45 8.99 36.28
C LEU A 166 -50.71 10.12 35.28
N GLU A 167 -51.92 10.70 35.29
CA GLU A 167 -52.25 11.87 34.46
C GLU A 167 -51.45 13.11 34.89
N LYS A 168 -51.24 13.31 36.20
CA LYS A 168 -50.42 14.42 36.72
C LYS A 168 -48.94 14.27 36.36
N MET A 169 -48.38 13.06 36.42
CA MET A 169 -47.00 12.81 36.01
C MET A 169 -46.79 12.86 34.49
N ALA A 170 -47.75 12.42 33.68
CA ALA A 170 -47.69 12.53 32.23
C ALA A 170 -47.81 13.98 31.74
N LYS A 171 -48.59 14.81 32.44
CA LYS A 171 -48.73 16.25 32.15
C LYS A 171 -47.52 17.07 32.61
N ALA A 172 -46.79 16.59 33.62
CA ALA A 172 -45.55 17.21 34.12
C ALA A 172 -44.27 16.75 33.37
N ASN A 173 -44.24 15.54 32.81
CA ASN A 173 -43.08 14.97 32.11
C ASN A 173 -43.31 14.75 30.59
N GLY A 174 -44.32 15.41 30.01
CA GLY A 174 -44.49 15.40 28.55
C GLY A 174 -43.23 15.92 27.86
N PRO A 175 -42.81 15.38 26.71
CA PRO A 175 -41.62 15.84 26.03
C PRO A 175 -41.85 17.29 25.57
N GLU A 176 -41.29 18.25 26.30
CA GLU A 176 -41.07 19.59 25.77
C GLU A 176 -40.16 19.43 24.57
N THR A 177 -40.77 19.41 23.39
CA THR A 177 -40.03 19.43 22.13
C THR A 177 -39.31 20.78 22.13
N PRO A 178 -37.98 20.84 22.10
CA PRO A 178 -37.29 22.13 22.13
C PRO A 178 -37.77 22.95 20.94
N GLU A 179 -38.22 24.19 21.18
CA GLU A 179 -38.89 25.09 20.21
C GLU A 179 -38.04 25.46 18.96
N GLY A 180 -36.89 24.82 18.76
CA GLY A 180 -35.98 25.02 17.63
C GLY A 180 -35.61 23.77 16.84
N ALA A 181 -36.17 22.58 17.12
CA ALA A 181 -35.91 21.42 16.29
C ALA A 181 -36.69 21.53 14.96
N PRO A 182 -36.03 21.40 13.79
CA PRO A 182 -36.75 21.41 12.51
C PRO A 182 -37.76 20.27 12.52
N LYS A 183 -39.05 20.61 12.39
CA LYS A 183 -40.11 19.61 12.17
C LYS A 183 -39.77 18.86 10.90
N VAL A 184 -39.15 17.69 11.03
CA VAL A 184 -39.02 16.76 9.92
C VAL A 184 -40.43 16.47 9.42
N PRO A 185 -40.73 16.73 8.14
CA PRO A 185 -42.05 16.48 7.61
C PRO A 185 -42.35 14.99 7.78
N VAL A 186 -43.37 14.68 8.57
CA VAL A 186 -43.87 13.31 8.69
C VAL A 186 -44.47 12.96 7.34
N VAL A 187 -43.69 12.25 6.52
CA VAL A 187 -44.13 11.80 5.20
C VAL A 187 -45.29 10.84 5.43
N SER A 188 -46.48 11.22 4.97
CA SER A 188 -47.65 10.35 5.07
C SER A 188 -47.43 9.09 4.23
N ALA A 189 -47.97 7.95 4.65
CA ALA A 189 -47.81 6.68 3.91
C ALA A 189 -48.24 6.80 2.44
N LYS A 190 -49.19 7.70 2.14
CA LYS A 190 -49.70 8.01 0.80
C LYS A 190 -48.68 8.73 -0.10
N GLN A 191 -47.76 9.51 0.49
CA GLN A 191 -46.64 10.13 -0.22
C GLN A 191 -45.51 9.15 -0.52
N MET A 192 -45.35 8.06 0.25
CA MET A 192 -44.33 7.06 -0.06
C MET A 192 -44.72 6.14 -1.22
N SER A 193 -46.03 5.98 -1.47
CA SER A 193 -46.55 5.11 -2.53
C SER A 193 -46.73 5.81 -3.87
N SER A 194 -46.39 7.10 -4.01
CA SER A 194 -46.50 7.77 -5.31
C SER A 194 -45.37 7.29 -6.24
N SER A 195 -45.76 6.64 -7.33
CA SER A 195 -44.88 6.17 -8.41
C SER A 195 -44.02 7.26 -9.06
N GLY A 196 -44.30 8.54 -8.79
CA GLY A 196 -43.53 9.68 -9.30
C GLY A 196 -42.15 9.88 -8.66
N ASN A 197 -41.83 9.20 -7.54
CA ASN A 197 -40.51 9.33 -6.89
C ASN A 197 -39.44 8.36 -7.41
N ILE A 198 -39.81 7.41 -8.29
CA ILE A 198 -38.87 6.47 -8.89
C ILE A 198 -38.48 7.00 -10.27
N GLN A 199 -37.43 7.81 -10.35
CA GLN A 199 -36.79 8.12 -11.63
C GLN A 199 -35.87 6.97 -12.00
N ILE A 200 -36.33 6.09 -12.90
CA ILE A 200 -35.45 5.14 -13.58
C ILE A 200 -34.61 5.99 -14.53
N ARG A 201 -33.29 6.07 -14.27
CA ARG A 201 -32.37 6.61 -15.27
C ARG A 201 -32.23 5.55 -16.34
N ASP A 202 -32.90 5.76 -17.47
CA ASP A 202 -32.68 4.98 -18.67
C ASP A 202 -31.19 5.07 -19.02
N PHE A 203 -30.57 3.90 -19.14
CA PHE A 203 -29.20 3.74 -19.59
C PHE A 203 -29.28 3.75 -21.12
N ASP A 204 -28.90 4.86 -21.74
CA ASP A 204 -28.81 4.97 -23.20
C ASP A 204 -27.69 4.04 -23.73
N ASP A 205 -28.03 3.21 -24.73
CA ASP A 205 -27.09 2.46 -25.59
C ASP A 205 -26.43 3.38 -26.63
#